data_AF-A0A060BMP4-F1
#
_entry.id   AF-A0A060BMP4-F1
#
_cell.length_a   1.000
_cell.length_b   1.000
_cell.length_c   1.000
_cell.angle_alpha   90.00
_cell.angle_beta   90.00
_cell.angle_gamma   90.00
#
_symmetry.space_group_name_H-M   'P 1'
#
loop_
_entity.id
_entity.type
_entity.pdbx_description
1 polymer ?
#
loop_
_entity_poly.entity_id
_entity_poly.type
_entity_poly.pdbx_seq_one_letter_code
_entity_poly.pdbx_strand_id
1 'polypeptide(L)'
;KPEGGMNVSMGFGGDSDFFDATNPRARAYVWNKCKQNYFDKGVALFWLDEAEPEFGVYDYEHFRCFLGPYLQVGNVYPQLYSRTFYDGMQAEGEQEIVNLVRCAWAGSQRYGALVWSGDVHSTFRYLKMQMVAGLQMGLAGI
;
A
#
# COMPACT_ATOMS: atom_id res chain seq x y z
N LYS A 1 4.20 -14.21 2.62
CA LYS A 1 4.41 -15.65 2.33
C LYS A 1 3.32 -16.45 3.02
N PRO A 2 2.64 -17.36 2.33
CA PRO A 2 1.68 -18.25 2.97
C PRO A 2 2.38 -19.25 3.91
N GLU A 3 1.74 -19.56 5.05
CA GLU A 3 2.21 -20.55 6.04
C GLU A 3 1.66 -21.96 5.78
N GLY A 4 0.66 -22.09 4.91
CA GLY A 4 0.07 -23.35 4.46
C GLY A 4 -0.81 -23.12 3.23
N GLY A 5 -1.08 -24.17 2.45
CA GLY A 5 -1.91 -24.09 1.24
C GLY A 5 -1.15 -23.64 -0.02
N MET A 6 -1.89 -23.11 -1.01
CA MET A 6 -1.33 -22.66 -2.30
C MET A 6 -0.49 -21.39 -2.11
N ASN A 7 0.67 -21.34 -2.78
CA ASN A 7 1.59 -20.20 -2.73
C ASN A 7 1.18 -19.10 -3.72
N VAL A 8 -0.05 -18.61 -3.58
CA VAL A 8 -0.66 -17.58 -4.41
C VAL A 8 -1.42 -16.63 -3.51
N SER A 9 -1.05 -15.35 -3.54
CA SER A 9 -1.70 -14.30 -2.75
C SER A 9 -2.89 -13.68 -3.49
N MET A 10 -2.78 -13.52 -4.82
CA MET A 10 -3.82 -12.94 -5.68
C MET A 10 -3.81 -13.63 -7.06
N GLY A 11 -5.00 -13.94 -7.60
CA GLY A 11 -5.17 -14.55 -8.92
C GLY A 11 -5.61 -13.59 -10.03
N PHE A 12 -5.72 -12.29 -9.73
CA PHE A 12 -6.14 -11.29 -10.71
C PHE A 12 -5.04 -11.01 -11.71
N GLY A 13 -5.29 -11.28 -13.00
CA GLY A 13 -4.27 -11.16 -14.05
C GLY A 13 -3.23 -12.30 -14.07
N GLY A 14 -3.43 -13.35 -13.27
CA GLY A 14 -2.54 -14.50 -13.12
C GLY A 14 -2.13 -14.73 -11.67
N ASP A 15 -1.58 -15.92 -11.39
CA ASP A 15 -1.09 -16.26 -10.05
C ASP A 15 0.07 -15.35 -9.66
N SER A 16 -0.09 -14.63 -8.54
CA SER A 16 0.89 -13.66 -8.07
C SER A 16 1.01 -13.65 -6.54
N ASP A 17 2.14 -13.12 -6.07
CA ASP A 17 2.44 -12.90 -4.66
C ASP A 17 2.79 -11.43 -4.42
N PHE A 18 2.32 -10.89 -3.31
CA PHE A 18 2.68 -9.54 -2.90
C PHE A 18 4.14 -9.46 -2.43
N PHE A 19 4.82 -8.37 -2.79
CA PHE A 19 6.08 -8.06 -2.15
C PHE A 19 5.84 -7.80 -0.66
N ASP A 20 6.80 -8.13 0.20
CA ASP A 20 6.62 -7.93 1.63
C ASP A 20 7.04 -6.52 2.04
N ALA A 21 6.08 -5.58 2.13
CA ALA A 21 6.35 -4.20 2.56
C ALA A 21 7.00 -4.13 3.95
N THR A 22 6.85 -5.15 4.79
CA THR A 22 7.49 -5.19 6.12
C THR A 22 8.98 -5.56 6.05
N ASN A 23 9.43 -6.18 4.95
CA ASN A 23 10.81 -6.57 4.71
C ASN A 23 11.63 -5.41 4.08
N PRO A 24 12.64 -4.85 4.76
CA PRO A 24 13.46 -3.77 4.21
C PRO A 24 14.12 -4.10 2.87
N ARG A 25 14.52 -5.35 2.64
CA ARG A 25 15.14 -5.78 1.37
C ARG A 25 14.13 -5.78 0.22
N ALA A 26 12.89 -6.17 0.49
CA ALA A 26 11.83 -6.17 -0.52
C ALA A 26 11.44 -4.73 -0.88
N ARG A 27 11.32 -3.83 0.11
CA ARG A 27 11.10 -2.39 -0.13
C ARG A 27 12.18 -1.79 -1.03
N ALA A 28 13.45 -2.02 -0.70
CA ALA A 28 14.56 -1.52 -1.51
C ALA A 28 14.54 -2.09 -2.94
N TYR A 29 14.21 -3.37 -3.09
CA TYR A 29 14.09 -4.00 -4.41
C TYR A 29 12.97 -3.35 -5.25
N VAL A 30 11.78 -3.20 -4.69
CA VAL A 30 10.62 -2.60 -5.40
C VAL A 30 10.91 -1.15 -5.76
N TRP A 31 11.39 -0.33 -4.82
CA TRP A 31 11.78 1.04 -5.11
C TRP A 31 12.81 1.11 -6.25
N ASN A 32 13.90 0.35 -6.17
CA ASN A 32 14.93 0.39 -7.22
C ASN A 32 14.40 0.01 -8.61
N LYS A 33 13.46 -0.94 -8.68
CA LYS A 33 12.79 -1.30 -9.93
C LYS A 33 11.90 -0.16 -10.44
N CYS A 34 11.13 0.47 -9.56
CA CYS A 34 10.29 1.60 -9.93
C CYS A 34 11.12 2.83 -10.32
N LYS A 35 12.23 3.07 -9.62
CA LYS A 35 13.17 4.15 -9.90
C LYS A 35 13.73 4.01 -11.31
N GLN A 36 14.38 2.88 -11.60
CA GLN A 36 14.99 2.60 -12.90
C GLN A 36 14.00 2.72 -14.07
N ASN A 37 12.75 2.29 -13.85
CA ASN A 37 11.79 2.15 -14.94
C ASN A 37 10.84 3.33 -15.10
N TYR A 38 10.67 4.16 -14.07
CA TYR A 38 9.71 5.27 -14.04
C TYR A 38 10.34 6.57 -13.53
N PHE A 39 10.87 6.58 -12.31
CA PHE A 39 11.37 7.82 -11.68
C PHE A 39 12.49 8.46 -12.48
N ASP A 40 13.50 7.67 -12.88
CA ASP A 40 14.64 8.11 -13.70
C ASP A 40 14.22 8.60 -15.10
N LYS A 41 12.96 8.38 -15.47
CA LYS A 41 12.35 8.81 -16.73
C LYS A 41 11.40 10.00 -16.56
N GLY A 42 11.39 10.62 -15.38
CA GLY A 42 10.60 11.82 -15.07
C GLY A 42 9.22 11.57 -14.47
N VAL A 43 8.91 10.34 -14.06
CA VAL A 43 7.68 10.08 -13.28
C VAL A 43 7.88 10.61 -11.86
N ALA A 44 7.06 11.58 -11.45
CA ALA A 44 7.17 12.24 -10.14
C ALA A 44 6.14 11.75 -9.11
N LEU A 45 5.15 10.94 -9.52
CA LEU A 45 4.02 10.50 -8.70
C LEU A 45 3.76 9.02 -8.96
N PHE A 46 3.58 8.25 -7.89
CA PHE A 46 3.20 6.85 -7.97
C PHE A 46 1.78 6.63 -7.46
N TRP A 47 1.07 5.78 -8.18
CA TRP A 47 -0.16 5.17 -7.71
C TRP A 47 0.18 3.81 -7.08
N LEU A 48 0.13 3.78 -5.75
CA LEU A 48 0.39 2.63 -4.91
C LEU A 48 -0.93 1.90 -4.64
N ASP A 49 -1.43 1.24 -5.69
CA ASP A 49 -2.64 0.42 -5.61
C ASP A 49 -2.40 -0.88 -4.86
N GLU A 50 -3.48 -1.59 -4.50
CA GLU A 50 -3.42 -2.88 -3.80
C GLU A 50 -2.68 -2.79 -2.44
N ALA A 51 -2.94 -1.72 -1.69
CA ALA A 51 -2.13 -1.34 -0.54
C ALA A 51 -2.51 -2.02 0.78
N GLU A 52 -3.62 -2.76 0.83
CA GLU A 52 -4.08 -3.48 2.03
C GLU A 52 -3.09 -4.55 2.51
N PRO A 53 -2.58 -5.49 1.66
CA PRO A 53 -2.86 -5.76 0.24
C PRO A 53 -4.09 -6.64 -0.02
N GLU A 54 -4.65 -6.60 -1.23
CA GLU A 54 -5.89 -7.32 -1.59
C GLU A 54 -5.64 -8.80 -1.88
N PHE A 55 -5.73 -9.62 -0.84
CA PHE A 55 -5.67 -11.06 -1.02
C PHE A 55 -6.89 -11.57 -1.80
N GLY A 56 -6.68 -12.57 -2.66
CA GLY A 56 -7.79 -13.25 -3.35
C GLY A 56 -8.79 -13.87 -2.38
N VAL A 57 -8.32 -14.26 -1.19
CA VAL A 57 -9.15 -14.59 -0.03
C VAL A 57 -8.52 -13.93 1.20
N TYR A 58 -9.31 -13.15 1.95
CA TYR A 58 -8.88 -12.47 3.18
C TYR A 58 -8.79 -13.42 4.38
N ASP A 59 -7.96 -14.46 4.26
CA ASP A 59 -7.68 -15.43 5.30
C ASP A 59 -6.32 -15.12 5.96
N TYR A 60 -6.34 -14.14 6.88
CA TYR A 60 -5.13 -13.57 7.49
C TYR A 60 -4.28 -14.57 8.28
N GLU A 61 -4.86 -15.68 8.74
CA GLU A 61 -4.14 -16.75 9.44
C GLU A 61 -3.12 -17.43 8.53
N HIS A 62 -3.38 -17.45 7.23
CA HIS A 62 -2.54 -18.14 6.27
C HIS A 62 -1.35 -17.31 5.82
N PHE A 63 -1.26 -16.02 6.15
CA PHE A 63 -0.20 -15.14 5.67
C PHE A 63 0.82 -14.79 6.76
N ARG A 64 2.10 -14.71 6.36
CA ARG A 64 3.21 -14.19 7.16
C ARG A 64 3.98 -13.11 6.41
N CYS A 65 4.36 -12.08 7.16
CA CYS A 65 5.29 -11.03 6.80
C CYS A 65 6.62 -11.19 7.53
N PHE A 66 7.65 -10.45 7.12
CA PHE A 66 8.97 -10.44 7.73
C PHE A 66 8.93 -10.07 9.21
N LEU A 67 8.03 -9.15 9.60
CA LEU A 67 7.84 -8.77 11.00
C LEU A 67 7.08 -9.82 11.84
N GLY A 68 6.40 -10.79 11.22
CA GLY A 68 5.63 -11.80 11.94
C GLY A 68 4.38 -12.29 11.20
N PRO A 69 3.54 -13.12 11.87
CA PRO A 69 2.25 -13.54 11.34
C PRO A 69 1.38 -12.34 10.96
N TYR A 70 0.67 -12.42 9.83
CA TYR A 70 -0.09 -11.29 9.31
C TYR A 70 -1.19 -10.83 10.29
N LEU A 71 -1.81 -11.76 11.02
CA LEU A 71 -2.74 -11.42 12.11
C LEU A 71 -2.18 -10.45 13.17
N GLN A 72 -0.86 -10.45 13.39
CA GLN A 72 -0.22 -9.62 14.42
C GLN A 72 0.27 -8.28 13.86
N VAL A 73 0.72 -8.27 12.59
CA VAL A 73 1.45 -7.12 12.02
C VAL A 73 0.82 -6.54 10.76
N GLY A 74 -0.21 -7.17 10.19
CA GLY A 74 -0.71 -6.90 8.84
C GLY A 74 -1.11 -5.45 8.59
N ASN A 75 -1.75 -4.81 9.56
CA ASN A 75 -2.21 -3.42 9.40
C ASN A 75 -1.07 -2.41 9.17
N VAL A 76 0.19 -2.71 9.52
CA VAL A 76 1.32 -1.81 9.24
C VAL A 76 1.75 -1.82 7.77
N TYR A 77 1.31 -2.83 7.00
CA TYR A 77 1.69 -3.02 5.61
C TYR A 77 1.50 -1.77 4.73
N PRO A 78 0.31 -1.13 4.67
CA PRO A 78 0.10 0.07 3.85
C PRO A 78 1.02 1.22 4.22
N GLN A 79 1.29 1.44 5.52
CA GLN A 79 2.23 2.49 5.95
C GLN A 79 3.63 2.24 5.41
N LEU A 80 4.11 0.99 5.47
CA LEU A 80 5.44 0.63 5.00
C LEU A 80 5.53 0.62 3.47
N TYR A 81 4.42 0.38 2.78
CA TYR A 81 4.34 0.56 1.33
C TYR A 81 4.49 2.04 0.96
N SER A 82 3.71 2.95 1.54
CA SER A 82 3.89 4.40 1.33
C SER A 82 5.32 4.86 1.68
N ARG A 83 5.85 4.40 2.82
CA ARG A 83 7.22 4.70 3.24
C ARG A 83 8.27 4.24 2.23
N THR A 84 8.05 3.11 1.55
CA THR A 84 8.98 2.60 0.52
C THR A 84 9.27 3.64 -0.54
N PHE A 85 8.23 4.27 -1.07
CA PHE A 85 8.33 5.25 -2.14
C PHE A 85 8.74 6.61 -1.61
N TYR A 86 8.22 7.02 -0.44
CA TYR A 86 8.60 8.28 0.18
C TYR A 86 10.11 8.34 0.50
N ASP A 87 10.63 7.35 1.23
CA ASP A 87 12.05 7.31 1.60
C ASP A 87 12.94 7.21 0.33
N GLY A 88 12.48 6.48 -0.68
CA GLY A 88 13.16 6.34 -1.97
C GLY A 88 13.26 7.65 -2.75
N MET A 89 12.13 8.33 -2.96
CA MET A 89 12.08 9.62 -3.66
C MET A 89 12.86 10.69 -2.91
N GLN A 90 12.75 10.72 -1.58
CA GLN A 90 13.48 11.66 -0.74
C GLN A 90 15.01 11.48 -0.86
N ALA A 91 15.48 10.23 -0.96
CA ALA A 91 16.90 9.94 -1.15
C ALA A 91 17.43 10.44 -2.51
N GLU A 92 16.56 10.59 -3.52
CA GLU A 92 16.90 11.17 -4.83
C GLU A 92 16.78 12.70 -4.86
N GLY A 93 16.43 13.33 -3.74
CA GLY A 93 16.38 14.79 -3.59
C GLY A 93 14.99 15.40 -3.73
N GLU A 94 13.93 14.60 -3.90
CA GLU A 94 12.56 15.11 -3.91
C GLU A 94 12.14 15.60 -2.53
N GLN A 95 11.48 16.77 -2.49
CA GLN A 95 11.09 17.40 -1.22
C GLN A 95 9.58 17.41 -1.01
N GLU A 96 8.79 17.60 -2.06
CA GLU A 96 7.32 17.69 -1.99
C GLU A 96 6.67 16.39 -2.48
N ILE A 97 6.92 15.32 -1.74
CA ILE A 97 6.49 13.97 -2.13
C ILE A 97 5.04 13.73 -1.72
N VAL A 98 4.22 13.35 -2.70
CA VAL A 98 2.87 12.81 -2.50
C VAL A 98 2.69 11.61 -3.41
N ASN A 99 2.01 10.56 -2.95
CA ASN A 99 1.68 9.38 -3.74
C ASN A 99 0.24 8.96 -3.45
N LEU A 100 -0.47 8.51 -4.47
CA LEU A 100 -1.85 8.04 -4.34
C LEU A 100 -1.83 6.60 -3.78
N VAL A 101 -2.48 6.32 -2.65
CA VAL A 101 -2.45 4.99 -1.99
C VAL A 101 -3.83 4.54 -1.50
N ARG A 102 -4.17 3.25 -1.64
CA ARG A 102 -5.55 2.77 -1.39
C ARG A 102 -5.88 2.62 0.08
N CYS A 103 -4.85 2.36 0.87
CA CYS A 103 -4.97 1.98 2.27
C CYS A 103 -3.90 2.70 3.10
N ALA A 104 -4.17 2.89 4.38
CA ALA A 104 -3.27 3.57 5.31
C ALA A 104 -3.34 2.98 6.71
N TRP A 105 -2.33 3.25 7.51
CA TRP A 105 -2.32 3.00 8.94
C TRP A 105 -1.82 4.24 9.70
N ALA A 106 -1.95 4.23 11.03
CA ALA A 106 -1.60 5.38 11.86
C ALA A 106 -0.17 5.88 11.58
N GLY A 107 -0.04 7.13 11.14
CA GLY A 107 1.25 7.72 10.77
C GLY A 107 1.59 7.67 9.28
N SER A 108 0.73 7.13 8.40
CA SER A 108 0.96 7.14 6.94
C SER A 108 1.08 8.55 6.36
N GLN A 109 0.42 9.56 6.93
CA GLN A 109 0.42 10.95 6.43
C GLN A 109 1.83 11.56 6.36
N ARG A 110 2.76 11.14 7.23
CA ARG A 110 4.15 11.63 7.22
C ARG A 110 4.96 11.14 6.02
N TYR A 111 4.40 10.22 5.24
CA TYR A 111 5.01 9.63 4.04
C TYR A 111 4.29 10.07 2.75
N GLY A 112 3.61 11.22 2.77
CA GLY A 112 2.95 11.77 1.57
C GLY A 112 1.81 10.88 1.05
N ALA A 113 1.14 10.13 1.93
CA ALA A 113 0.07 9.22 1.56
C ALA A 113 -1.24 9.96 1.25
N LEU A 114 -1.50 10.22 -0.03
CA LEU A 114 -2.80 10.71 -0.50
C LEU A 114 -3.75 9.52 -0.62
N VAL A 115 -4.62 9.34 0.37
CA VAL A 115 -5.51 8.17 0.43
C VAL A 115 -6.79 8.40 -0.38
N TRP A 116 -7.19 7.41 -1.17
CA TRP A 116 -8.54 7.34 -1.75
C TRP A 116 -9.31 6.12 -1.22
N SER A 117 -10.63 6.13 -1.36
CA SER A 117 -11.53 5.19 -0.67
C SER A 117 -11.80 3.86 -1.38
N GLY A 118 -10.97 3.50 -2.36
CA GLY A 118 -11.07 2.23 -3.09
C GLY A 118 -12.26 2.13 -4.05
N ASP A 119 -12.63 0.89 -4.36
CA ASP A 119 -13.51 0.52 -5.48
C ASP A 119 -14.99 0.62 -5.11
N VAL A 120 -15.45 1.84 -4.90
CA VAL A 120 -16.84 2.14 -4.53
C VAL A 120 -17.79 2.16 -5.72
N HIS A 121 -19.06 1.79 -5.51
CA HIS A 121 -20.06 1.87 -6.57
C HIS A 121 -20.53 3.31 -6.85
N SER A 122 -20.83 3.61 -8.12
CA SER A 122 -21.31 4.91 -8.58
C SER A 122 -22.79 5.16 -8.26
N THR A 123 -23.12 5.42 -6.98
CA THR A 123 -24.49 5.76 -6.54
C THR A 123 -24.50 6.91 -5.54
N PHE A 124 -25.61 7.64 -5.42
CA PHE A 124 -25.78 8.69 -4.42
C PHE A 124 -25.60 8.21 -2.97
N ARG A 125 -25.94 6.93 -2.69
CA ARG A 125 -25.69 6.32 -1.38
C ARG A 125 -24.19 6.28 -1.07
N TYR A 126 -23.38 5.80 -2.01
CA TYR A 126 -21.93 5.72 -1.83
C TYR A 126 -21.29 7.11 -1.77
N LEU A 127 -21.78 8.09 -2.55
CA LEU A 127 -21.36 9.49 -2.42
C LEU A 127 -21.54 10.02 -1.00
N LYS A 128 -22.71 9.78 -0.39
CA LYS A 128 -22.97 10.17 1.01
C LYS A 128 -22.02 9.46 1.99
N MET A 129 -21.71 8.18 1.75
CA MET A 129 -20.76 7.43 2.58
C MET A 129 -19.33 8.00 2.47
N GLN A 130 -18.92 8.47 1.29
CA GLN A 130 -17.59 9.06 1.08
C GLN A 130 -17.39 10.34 1.89
N MET A 131 -18.45 11.15 2.07
CA MET A 131 -18.37 12.33 2.95
C MET A 131 -18.01 11.94 4.39
N VAL A 132 -18.63 10.87 4.92
CA VAL A 132 -18.36 10.39 6.27
C VAL A 132 -16.96 9.79 6.35
N ALA A 133 -16.59 8.94 5.39
CA ALA A 133 -15.27 8.32 5.34
C ALA A 133 -14.14 9.37 5.28
N GLY A 134 -14.27 10.37 4.40
CA GLY A 134 -13.28 11.45 4.27
C GLY A 134 -13.13 12.29 5.55
N LEU A 135 -14.23 12.65 6.20
CA LEU A 135 -14.18 13.38 7.47
C LEU A 135 -13.52 12.55 8.59
N GLN A 136 -13.83 11.25 8.67
CA GLN A 136 -13.23 10.35 9.66
C GLN A 136 -11.73 10.12 9.40
N MET A 137 -11.32 10.00 8.13
CA MET A 137 -9.90 9.94 7.76
C MET A 137 -9.15 11.21 8.15
N GLY A 138 -9.73 12.39 7.89
CA GLY A 138 -9.17 13.67 8.32
C GLY A 138 -9.01 13.76 9.84
N LEU A 139 -10.01 13.30 10.60
CA LEU A 139 -9.93 13.23 12.07
C LEU A 139 -8.90 12.21 12.57
N ALA A 140 -8.67 11.12 11.81
CA ALA A 140 -7.63 10.14 12.09
C ALA A 140 -6.21 10.63 11.73
N GLY A 141 -6.08 11.83 11.17
CA GLY A 141 -4.80 12.47 10.84
C GLY A 141 -4.23 12.09 9.48
N ILE A 142 -5.09 11.67 8.54
CA ILE A 142 -4.76 11.48 7.13
C ILE A 142 -5.25 12.66 6.31
#